data_AF-A0A133MY72-F1
#
_entry.id   AF-A0A133MY72-F1
#
_cell.length_a   1.000
_cell.length_b   1.000
_cell.length_c   1.000
_cell.angle_alpha   90.00
_cell.angle_beta   90.00
_cell.angle_gamma   90.00
#
_symmetry.space_group_name_H-M   'P 1'
#
loop_
_entity.id
_entity.type
_entity.pdbx_description
1 polymer ?
#
loop_
_entity_poly.entity_id
_entity_poly.type
_entity_poly.pdbx_seq_one_letter_code
_entity_poly.pdbx_strand_id
1 'polypeptide(L)' 'METIKLYDENNNEKEFKIINTFGMDDDNYCVLEDVSNGENVILKYIENDEQIEFIGLENEKELNDAIEVYEDLMNSQKEQ' A
#
# COMPACT_ATOMS: atom_id res chain seq x y z
N MET A 1 -3.23 -15.85 2.16
CA MET A 1 -3.23 -14.48 1.62
C MET A 1 -4.07 -13.66 2.58
N GLU A 2 -3.48 -12.65 3.20
CA GLU A 2 -4.17 -11.77 4.15
C GLU A 2 -4.86 -10.62 3.40
N THR A 3 -6.12 -10.38 3.74
CA THR A 3 -6.91 -9.26 3.25
C THR A 3 -7.23 -8.32 4.42
N ILE A 4 -7.28 -7.03 4.13
CA ILE A 4 -7.61 -5.96 5.07
C ILE A 4 -8.92 -5.29 4.64
N LYS A 5 -9.74 -4.92 5.62
CA LYS A 5 -10.94 -4.11 5.44
C LYS A 5 -10.60 -2.67 5.78
N LEU A 6 -10.72 -1.78 4.80
CA LEU A 6 -10.56 -0.35 5.00
C LEU A 6 -11.93 0.31 4.89
N TYR A 7 -12.15 1.32 5.73
CA TYR A 7 -13.35 2.12 5.73
C TYR A 7 -13.01 3.51 5.20
N ASP A 8 -13.75 3.97 4.20
CA ASP A 8 -13.62 5.35 3.72
C ASP A 8 -14.33 6.35 4.65
N GLU A 9 -14.23 7.64 4.35
CA GLU A 9 -14.87 8.73 5.10
C GLU A 9 -16.41 8.61 5.17
N ASN A 10 -17.02 7.83 4.27
CA ASN A 10 -18.47 7.59 4.23
C ASN A 10 -18.86 6.28 4.92
N ASN A 11 -17.93 5.61 5.63
CA ASN A 11 -18.13 4.31 6.26
C ASN A 11 -18.40 3.17 5.25
N ASN A 12 -18.01 3.35 3.98
CA ASN A 12 -18.05 2.25 3.02
C ASN A 12 -16.88 1.31 3.29
N GLU A 13 -17.20 0.05 3.55
CA GLU A 13 -16.21 -1.01 3.65
C GLU A 13 -15.69 -1.37 2.25
N LYS A 14 -14.37 -1.34 2.09
CA LYS A 14 -13.69 -1.93 0.94
C LYS A 14 -12.69 -2.98 1.42
N GLU A 15 -12.71 -4.12 0.73
CA GLU A 15 -11.76 -5.20 0.97
C GLU A 15 -10.59 -5.09 0.01
N PHE A 16 -9.40 -5.06 0.60
CA PHE A 16 -8.14 -5.00 -0.11
C PHE A 16 -7.29 -6.21 0.26
N LYS A 17 -6.47 -6.66 -0.68
CA LYS A 17 -5.49 -7.71 -0.46
C LYS A 17 -4.11 -7.10 -0.36
N ILE A 18 -3.38 -7.42 0.70
CA ILE A 18 -2.00 -6.94 0.85
C ILE A 18 -1.13 -7.74 -0.11
N ILE A 19 -0.60 -7.05 -1.12
CA ILE A 19 0.32 -7.63 -2.11
C ILE A 19 1.74 -7.59 -1.58
N ASN A 20 2.16 -6.43 -1.07
CA ASN A 20 3.48 -6.26 -0.50
C ASN A 20 3.54 -5.06 0.45
N THR A 21 4.55 -5.02 1.31
CA THR A 21 4.82 -3.90 2.21
C THR A 21 6.30 -3.56 2.13
N PHE A 22 6.63 -2.28 2.05
CA PHE A 22 8.00 -1.81 1.95
C PHE A 22 8.18 -0.48 2.68
N GLY A 23 9.40 -0.23 3.15
CA GLY A 23 9.78 1.07 3.70
C GLY A 23 10.46 1.91 2.63
N MET A 24 10.14 3.19 2.57
CA MET A 24 10.81 4.17 1.73
C MET A 24 11.06 5.42 2.57
N ASP A 25 12.31 5.90 2.57
CA ASP A 25 12.78 6.96 3.45
C ASP A 25 12.50 6.65 4.94
N ASP A 26 11.69 7.46 5.62
CA ASP A 26 11.28 7.29 7.03
C ASP A 26 9.82 6.79 7.16
N ASP A 27 9.20 6.42 6.04
CA ASP A 27 7.78 6.09 5.95
C ASP A 27 7.54 4.66 5.46
N ASN A 28 6.43 4.07 5.90
CA ASN A 28 6.05 2.72 5.51
C ASN A 28 4.93 2.76 4.48
N TYR A 29 5.06 1.94 3.45
CA TYR A 29 4.16 1.85 2.31
C TYR A 29 3.67 0.42 2.09
N CYS A 30 2.44 0.29 1.63
CA CYS A 30 1.84 -1.00 1.30
C CYS A 30 1.21 -0.94 -0.10
N VAL A 31 1.43 -2.00 -0.86
CA VAL A 31 0.73 -2.25 -2.12
C VAL A 31 -0.48 -3.13 -1.81
N LEU A 32 -1.65 -2.62 -2.14
CA LEU A 32 -2.93 -3.25 -1.93
C LEU A 32 -3.60 -3.52 -3.29
N GLU A 33 -4.25 -4.65 -3.43
CA GLU A 33 -5.09 -5.00 -4.59
C GLU A 33 -6.56 -4.95 -4.16
N ASP A 34 -7.35 -4.08 -4.78
CA ASP A 34 -8.79 -3.99 -4.52
C ASP A 34 -9.46 -5.28 -5.03
N VAL A 35 -10.13 -6.00 -4.12
CA VAL A 35 -10.72 -7.30 -4.41
C VAL A 35 -11.93 -7.18 -5.35
N SER A 36 -12.54 -6.00 -5.45
CA SER A 36 -13.74 -5.77 -6.24
C SER A 36 -13.45 -5.57 -7.74
N ASN A 37 -12.36 -4.86 -8.08
CA ASN A 37 -11.99 -4.50 -9.45
C ASN A 37 -10.62 -5.06 -9.88
N GLY A 38 -9.79 -5.55 -8.95
CA GLY A 38 -8.43 -6.03 -9.22
C GLY A 38 -7.42 -4.91 -9.46
N GLU A 39 -7.71 -3.67 -9.06
CA GLU A 39 -6.79 -2.54 -9.22
C GLU A 39 -5.79 -2.48 -8.06
N ASN A 40 -4.53 -2.20 -8.39
CA ASN A 40 -3.47 -2.03 -7.39
C ASN A 40 -3.40 -0.57 -6.94
N VAL A 41 -3.33 -0.35 -5.64
CA VAL A 41 -3.18 0.95 -5.00
C VAL A 41 -2.02 0.91 -4.02
N ILE A 42 -1.25 2.01 -3.96
CA ILE A 42 -0.17 2.17 -2.99
C ILE A 42 -0.63 3.18 -1.95
N LEU A 43 -0.56 2.79 -0.68
CA LEU A 43 -0.90 3.66 0.45
C LEU A 43 0.27 3.67 1.43
N LYS A 44 0.43 4.79 2.13
CA LYS A 44 1.29 4.89 3.30
C LYS A 44 0.54 4.31 4.50
N TYR A 45 1.24 3.66 5.43
CA TYR A 45 0.65 3.24 6.69
C TYR A 45 1.50 3.70 7.87
N ILE A 46 0.83 4.17 8.92
CA ILE A 46 1.46 4.61 10.17
C ILE A 46 0.94 3.71 11.27
N GLU A 47 1.86 3.00 11.93
CA GLU A 47 1.56 2.23 13.12
C GLU A 47 1.68 3.16 14.34
N ASN A 48 0.54 3.47 14.97
CA ASN A 48 0.48 4.10 16.28
C ASN A 48 0.26 3.01 17.35
N ASP A 49 0.50 3.33 18.63
CA ASP A 49 0.49 2.36 19.76
C ASP A 49 -0.72 1.38 19.80
N GLU A 50 -1.89 1.77 19.27
CA GLU A 50 -3.10 0.94 19.28
C GLU A 50 -3.81 0.79 17.92
N GLN A 51 -3.33 1.47 16.86
CA GLN A 51 -4.01 1.45 15.55
C GLN A 51 -3.06 1.69 14.37
N ILE A 52 -3.38 1.06 13.24
CA ILE A 52 -2.71 1.29 11.96
C ILE A 52 -3.58 2.20 11.12
N GLU A 53 -3.06 3.36 10.76
CA GLU A 53 -3.73 4.33 9.88
C GLU A 53 -3.15 4.25 8.48
N PHE A 54 -4.02 4.16 7.47
CA PHE A 54 -3.62 4.18 6.06
C PHE A 54 -3.88 5.56 5.49
N ILE A 55 -2.86 6.12 4.85
CA ILE A 55 -2.85 7.47 4.31
C ILE A 55 -2.63 7.39 2.81
N GLY A 56 -3.51 8.04 2.05
CA GLY A 56 -3.37 8.19 0.61
C GLY A 56 -2.17 9.07 0.26
N LEU A 57 -1.52 8.78 -0.85
CA LEU A 57 -0.42 9.58 -1.37
C LEU A 57 -0.99 10.88 -1.94
N GLU A 58 -0.60 12.02 -1.38
CA GLU A 58 -1.19 13.32 -1.77
C GLU A 58 -0.62 13.85 -3.09
N ASN A 59 0.54 13.36 -3.53
CA ASN A 59 1.26 13.88 -4.69
C ASN A 59 1.72 12.79 -5.65
N GLU A 60 1.60 13.05 -6.96
CA GLU A 60 2.06 12.13 -8.01
C GLU A 60 3.55 11.79 -7.91
N LYS A 61 4.38 12.72 -7.43
CA LYS A 61 5.82 12.47 -7.22
C LYS A 61 6.04 11.34 -6.21
N GLU A 62 5.35 11.40 -5.08
CA GLU A 62 5.49 10.39 -4.02
C GLU A 62 5.02 9.01 -4.51
N LEU A 63 3.92 8.99 -5.28
CA LEU A 63 3.46 7.77 -5.93
C LEU A 63 4.49 7.19 -6.89
N ASN A 64 5.10 8.01 -7.75
CA ASN A 64 6.12 7.54 -8.69
C ASN A 64 7.35 6.99 -7.96
N ASP A 65 7.84 7.70 -6.93
CA ASP A 65 8.98 7.24 -6.12
C ASP A 65 8.65 5.87 -5.47
N ALA A 66 7.45 5.72 -4.91
CA ALA A 66 6.99 4.47 -4.30
C ALA A 66 6.84 3.32 -5.32
N ILE A 67 6.39 3.62 -6.55
CA ILE A 67 6.32 2.64 -7.65
C ILE A 67 7.73 2.19 -8.02
N GLU A 68 8.69 3.10 -8.18
CA GLU A 68 10.08 2.76 -8.53
C GLU A 68 10.69 1.80 -7.50
N VAL A 69 10.51 2.08 -6.20
CA VAL A 69 10.98 1.20 -5.13
C VAL A 69 10.30 -0.18 -5.20
N TYR A 70 8.99 -0.22 -5.44
CA TYR A 70 8.26 -1.47 -5.56
C TYR A 70 8.71 -2.30 -6.78
N GLU A 71 8.93 -1.66 -7.92
CA GLU A 71 9.45 -2.32 -9.13
C GLU A 71 10.87 -2.85 -8.92
N ASP A 72 11.74 -2.09 -8.25
CA ASP A 72 13.09 -2.53 -7.89
C ASP A 72 13.06 -3.77 -6.97
N LEU A 73 12.16 -3.77 -5.98
CA LEU A 73 11.94 -4.92 -5.09
C LEU A 73 11.47 -6.16 -5.87
N MET A 74 10.54 -6.01 -6.82
CA MET A 74 10.06 -7.12 -7.65
C MET A 74 11.14 -7.64 -8.61
N ASN A 75 11.93 -6.75 -9.20
CA ASN A 75 13.00 -7.13 -10.11
C ASN A 75 14.15 -7.82 -9.36
N SER A 76 14.52 -7.34 -8.17
CA SER A 76 15.52 -7.96 -7.31
C SER A 76 15.15 -9.40 -6.90
N GLN A 77 13.86 -9.71 -6.78
CA GLN A 77 13.41 -11.09 -6.50
C GLN A 77 13.41 -12.02 -7.73
N LYS A 78 13.45 -11.49 -8.95
CA LYS A 78 13.48 -12.29 -10.19
C LYS A 78 14.87 -12.74 -10.61
N GLU A 79 15.93 -12.18 -10.04
CA GLU A 79 17.32 -12.50 -10.39
C GLU A 79 17.95 -13.63 -9.54
N GLN A 80 17.15 -14.43 -8.81
CA GLN A 80 17.58 -15.64 -8.09
C GLN A 80 16.95 -16.90 -8.67
#